data_AF-A0A538A3I2-F1
#
_entry.id   AF-A0A538A3I2-F1
#
_cell.length_a   1.000
_cell.length_b   1.000
_cell.length_c   1.000
_cell.angle_alpha   90.00
_cell.angle_beta   90.00
_cell.angle_gamma   90.00
#
_symmetry.space_group_name_H-M   'P 1'
#
loop_
_entity.id
_entity.type
_entity.pdbx_description
1 polymer ?
#
loop_
_entity_poly.entity_id
_entity_poly.type
_entity_poly.pdbx_seq_one_letter_code
_entity_poly.pdbx_strand_id
1 'polypeptide(L)'
;MEQGRFQPGRAGLFEEEPAADEELWTGDDSADHGGWFCVKTDPFPCPAKGCTFVAEFMTAAHLILVWQESDDPNLLRHAARAKEVGRNPRIAEYATSYGPSASYYAWEAAGGPVHGVRAP
;
A
#
# COMPACT_ATOMS: atom_id res chain seq x y z
N MET A 1 19.72 32.70 -49.96
CA MET A 1 20.29 31.73 -49.00
C MET A 1 19.24 30.69 -48.67
N GLU A 2 19.10 29.70 -49.57
CA GLU A 2 19.11 28.24 -49.33
C GLU A 2 19.54 27.83 -47.88
N GLN A 3 19.03 26.83 -47.12
CA GLN A 3 18.17 25.62 -47.25
C GLN A 3 17.59 25.32 -45.82
N GLY A 4 16.64 24.42 -45.54
CA GLY A 4 16.42 23.14 -46.19
C GLY A 4 15.20 22.33 -45.72
N ARG A 5 14.71 21.62 -46.73
CA ARG A 5 13.97 20.35 -46.83
C ARG A 5 13.70 19.55 -45.55
N PHE A 6 12.43 19.44 -45.18
CA PHE A 6 11.91 18.42 -44.25
C PHE A 6 11.97 17.04 -44.92
N GLN A 7 12.59 16.06 -44.28
CA GLN A 7 12.49 14.64 -44.66
C GLN A 7 11.66 13.89 -43.61
N PRO A 8 10.59 13.18 -44.00
CA PRO A 8 9.95 12.21 -43.12
C PRO A 8 10.69 10.88 -43.26
N GLY A 9 11.28 10.40 -42.17
CA GLY A 9 12.02 9.14 -42.21
C GLY A 9 12.29 8.58 -40.82
N ARG A 10 11.66 7.42 -40.58
CA ARG A 10 12.00 6.40 -39.58
C ARG A 10 11.27 6.54 -38.23
N ALA A 11 10.21 5.74 -38.12
CA ALA A 11 9.70 5.25 -36.85
C ALA A 11 10.83 4.56 -36.09
N GLY A 12 11.34 5.21 -35.05
CA GLY A 12 12.00 4.51 -33.96
C GLY A 12 10.90 3.95 -33.08
N LEU A 13 10.78 2.62 -33.02
CA LEU A 13 10.19 1.99 -31.85
C LEU A 13 11.07 2.42 -30.67
N PHE A 14 10.60 3.40 -29.92
CA PHE A 14 11.06 3.58 -28.57
C PHE A 14 10.50 2.40 -27.77
N GLU A 15 11.28 1.32 -27.67
CA GLU A 15 11.25 0.47 -26.49
C GLU A 15 11.90 1.27 -25.35
N GLU A 16 11.25 2.37 -24.97
CA GLU A 16 11.37 2.88 -23.61
C GLU A 16 10.33 2.11 -22.82
N GLU A 17 10.73 0.97 -22.26
CA GLU A 17 10.10 0.50 -21.04
C GLU A 17 10.26 1.66 -20.06
N PRO A 18 9.18 2.33 -19.61
CA PRO A 18 9.34 3.30 -18.55
C PRO A 18 9.80 2.52 -17.33
N ALA A 19 11.09 2.61 -17.01
CA ALA A 19 11.59 2.40 -15.67
C ALA A 19 11.01 3.53 -14.81
N ALA A 20 9.71 3.44 -14.55
CA ALA A 20 9.06 4.23 -13.52
C ALA A 20 9.65 3.72 -12.21
N ASP A 21 10.66 4.43 -11.73
CA ASP A 21 10.98 4.45 -10.32
C ASP A 21 9.79 5.12 -9.62
N GLU A 22 8.70 4.34 -9.49
CA GLU A 22 7.57 4.67 -8.63
C GLU A 22 8.14 4.66 -7.22
N GLU A 23 8.49 5.83 -6.69
CA GLU A 23 9.01 5.97 -5.34
C GLU A 23 8.03 5.30 -4.37
N LEU A 24 8.44 4.13 -3.91
CA LEU A 24 7.64 3.19 -3.13
C LEU A 24 7.36 3.80 -1.76
N TRP A 25 6.08 4.06 -1.43
CA TRP A 25 5.71 4.66 -0.15
C TRP A 25 6.08 3.75 1.03
N THR A 26 6.98 4.21 1.89
CA THR A 26 7.57 3.44 3.00
C THR A 26 6.89 3.64 4.35
N GLY A 27 5.89 4.53 4.43
CA GLY A 27 5.31 4.96 5.71
C GLY A 27 6.25 5.94 6.40
N ASP A 28 5.93 7.23 6.32
CA ASP A 28 6.72 8.34 6.91
C ASP A 28 6.77 8.28 8.46
N ASP A 29 6.05 7.36 9.09
CA ASP A 29 5.88 7.24 10.53
C ASP A 29 6.63 6.02 11.08
N SER A 30 7.96 6.08 11.09
CA SER A 30 8.82 5.10 11.78
C SER A 30 8.66 5.13 13.32
N ALA A 31 7.47 5.49 13.81
CA ALA A 31 7.09 5.39 15.21
C ALA A 31 6.81 3.93 15.58
N ASP A 32 7.22 3.57 16.79
CA ASP A 32 6.78 2.32 17.41
C ASP A 32 5.29 2.46 17.76
N HIS A 33 4.42 1.96 16.88
CA HIS A 33 2.97 1.95 17.09
C HIS A 33 2.51 0.90 18.14
N GLY A 34 3.41 0.36 18.96
CA GLY A 34 3.06 -0.58 20.03
C GLY A 34 1.92 -0.06 20.92
N GLY A 35 0.93 -0.91 21.17
CA GLY A 35 -0.27 -0.55 21.95
C GLY A 35 -1.40 0.10 21.15
N TRP A 36 -1.19 0.39 19.87
CA TRP A 36 -2.26 0.81 18.95
C TRP A 36 -3.07 -0.41 18.50
N PHE A 37 -4.11 -0.19 17.70
CA PHE A 37 -5.02 -1.22 17.22
C PHE A 37 -4.90 -1.42 15.72
N CYS A 38 -5.03 -2.66 15.28
CA CYS A 38 -5.05 -3.08 13.89
C CYS A 38 -6.21 -4.06 13.62
N VAL A 39 -6.47 -4.33 12.34
CA VAL A 39 -7.47 -5.32 11.93
C VAL A 39 -6.76 -6.59 11.49
N LYS A 40 -6.81 -7.65 12.30
CA LYS A 40 -6.38 -8.99 11.90
C LYS A 40 -7.44 -9.62 10.99
N THR A 41 -7.04 -10.32 9.94
CA THR A 41 -7.94 -11.00 9.01
C THR A 41 -7.49 -12.43 8.75
N ASP A 42 -8.34 -13.23 8.12
CA ASP A 42 -7.86 -14.45 7.45
C ASP A 42 -6.82 -14.06 6.36
N PRO A 43 -5.86 -14.96 6.03
CA PRO A 43 -4.80 -14.68 5.07
C PRO A 43 -5.35 -14.20 3.72
N PHE A 44 -4.84 -13.08 3.21
CA PHE A 44 -5.30 -12.48 1.97
C PHE A 44 -4.11 -12.13 1.05
N PRO A 45 -4.04 -12.68 -0.18
CA PRO A 45 -2.96 -12.39 -1.10
C PRO A 45 -3.05 -10.94 -1.61
N CYS A 46 -1.90 -10.29 -1.78
CA CYS A 46 -1.83 -8.96 -2.38
C CYS A 46 -2.37 -9.00 -3.82
N PRO A 47 -3.27 -8.07 -4.21
CA PRO A 47 -3.85 -8.05 -5.55
C PRO A 47 -2.88 -7.53 -6.64
N ALA A 48 -1.71 -7.00 -6.27
CA ALA A 48 -0.71 -6.55 -7.25
C ALA A 48 -0.22 -7.73 -8.09
N LYS A 49 -0.19 -7.51 -9.42
CA LYS A 49 0.34 -8.49 -10.36
C LYS A 49 1.80 -8.80 -10.02
N GLY A 50 2.10 -10.07 -9.77
CA GLY A 50 3.45 -10.55 -9.48
C GLY A 50 3.89 -10.35 -8.02
N CYS A 51 3.03 -9.82 -7.14
CA CYS A 51 3.32 -9.77 -5.72
C CYS A 51 2.98 -11.11 -5.05
N THR A 52 3.91 -11.64 -4.25
CA THR A 52 3.73 -12.90 -3.50
C THR A 52 3.35 -12.69 -2.03
N PHE A 53 3.17 -11.43 -1.60
CA PHE A 53 2.83 -11.09 -0.23
C PHE A 53 1.45 -11.61 0.16
N VAL A 54 1.35 -12.24 1.33
CA VAL A 54 0.09 -12.69 1.93
C VAL A 54 -0.07 -11.99 3.27
N ALA A 55 -1.12 -11.18 3.39
CA ALA A 55 -1.38 -10.39 4.57
C ALA A 55 -2.30 -11.13 5.55
N GLU A 56 -1.88 -11.26 6.81
CA GLU A 56 -2.75 -11.68 7.93
C GLU A 56 -3.44 -10.50 8.63
N PHE A 57 -3.14 -9.28 8.18
CA PHE A 57 -3.70 -8.05 8.71
C PHE A 57 -4.25 -7.20 7.56
N MET A 58 -5.05 -6.20 7.88
CA MET A 58 -5.35 -5.14 6.95
C MET A 58 -4.09 -4.31 6.71
N THR A 59 -3.68 -4.24 5.45
CA THR A 59 -2.47 -3.54 5.03
C THR A 59 -2.79 -2.51 3.95
N ALA A 60 -1.99 -1.45 3.90
CA ALA A 60 -1.82 -0.60 2.72
C ALA A 60 -0.35 -0.61 2.34
N ALA A 61 -0.02 -0.83 1.07
CA ALA A 61 1.37 -0.92 0.62
C ALA A 61 2.24 -1.92 1.43
N HIS A 62 1.65 -3.04 1.89
CA HIS A 62 2.27 -4.03 2.80
C HIS A 62 2.63 -3.54 4.22
N LEU A 63 2.23 -2.32 4.58
CA LEU A 63 2.30 -1.84 5.96
C LEU A 63 0.98 -2.13 6.66
N ILE A 64 1.04 -2.67 7.88
CA ILE A 64 -0.13 -2.90 8.73
C ILE A 64 -0.71 -1.54 9.10
N LEU A 65 -1.98 -1.29 8.75
CA LEU A 65 -2.65 -0.07 9.16
C LEU A 65 -2.99 -0.13 10.64
N VAL A 66 -2.65 0.94 11.36
CA VAL A 66 -2.87 1.06 12.81
C VAL A 66 -3.61 2.35 13.19
N TRP A 67 -4.34 2.29 14.30
CA TRP A 67 -5.13 3.37 14.90
C TRP A 67 -4.89 3.43 16.41
N GLN A 68 -4.90 4.63 17.01
CA GLN A 68 -4.66 4.78 18.45
C GLN A 68 -5.78 4.19 19.30
N GLU A 69 -7.04 4.37 18.87
CA GLU A 69 -8.23 4.00 19.64
C GLU A 69 -8.88 2.73 19.09
N SER A 70 -9.30 1.83 19.98
CA SER A 70 -9.89 0.54 19.61
C SER A 70 -11.28 0.65 18.98
N ASP A 71 -11.98 1.75 19.25
CA ASP A 71 -13.32 2.08 18.77
C ASP A 71 -13.31 3.20 17.72
N ASP A 72 -12.14 3.52 17.15
CA ASP A 72 -12.02 4.52 16.08
C ASP A 72 -13.00 4.19 14.92
N PRO A 73 -13.84 5.15 14.48
CA PRO A 73 -14.81 4.91 13.42
C PRO A 73 -14.20 4.44 12.09
N ASN A 74 -13.01 4.90 11.72
CA ASN A 74 -12.33 4.44 10.51
C ASN A 74 -11.85 3.01 10.68
N LEU A 75 -11.29 2.63 11.83
CA LEU A 75 -10.95 1.24 12.13
C LEU A 75 -12.17 0.33 12.00
N LEU A 76 -13.29 0.70 12.63
CA LEU A 76 -14.53 -0.08 12.60
C LEU A 76 -15.09 -0.19 11.19
N ARG A 77 -15.06 0.89 10.40
CA ARG A 77 -15.48 0.89 9.00
C ARG A 77 -14.64 -0.07 8.15
N HIS A 78 -13.34 -0.08 8.36
CA HIS A 78 -12.43 -0.96 7.64
C HIS A 78 -12.63 -2.43 8.02
N ALA A 79 -12.80 -2.72 9.31
CA ALA A 79 -13.18 -4.05 9.76
C ALA A 79 -14.53 -4.48 9.15
N ALA A 80 -15.54 -3.61 9.11
CA ALA A 80 -16.82 -3.93 8.48
C ALA A 80 -16.67 -4.30 7.00
N ARG A 81 -15.90 -3.53 6.22
CA ARG A 81 -15.62 -3.83 4.81
C ARG A 81 -14.88 -5.16 4.61
N ALA A 82 -13.90 -5.46 5.47
CA ALA A 82 -13.22 -6.75 5.42
C ALA A 82 -14.18 -7.92 5.70
N LYS A 83 -15.18 -7.72 6.57
CA LYS A 83 -16.22 -8.71 6.85
C LYS A 83 -17.13 -8.94 5.65
N GLU A 84 -17.51 -7.88 4.94
CA GLU A 84 -18.36 -7.96 3.73
C GLU A 84 -17.75 -8.83 2.63
N VAL A 85 -16.42 -8.85 2.53
CA VAL A 85 -15.68 -9.69 1.57
C VAL A 85 -15.21 -11.03 2.17
N GLY A 86 -15.71 -11.41 3.35
CA GLY A 86 -15.47 -12.72 3.94
C GLY A 86 -14.09 -12.92 4.58
N ARG A 87 -13.37 -11.85 4.94
CA ARG A 87 -12.01 -11.93 5.52
C ARG A 87 -11.95 -12.10 7.05
N ASN A 88 -13.07 -12.43 7.70
CA ASN A 88 -13.16 -12.73 9.15
C ASN A 88 -12.39 -11.76 10.07
N PRO A 89 -12.67 -10.45 10.00
CA PRO A 89 -11.85 -9.44 10.67
C PRO A 89 -12.02 -9.44 12.19
N ARG A 90 -10.92 -9.17 12.90
CA ARG A 90 -10.86 -8.99 14.35
C ARG A 90 -10.01 -7.78 14.70
N ILE A 91 -10.49 -6.97 15.62
CA ILE A 91 -9.71 -5.87 16.19
C ILE A 91 -8.73 -6.47 17.18
N ALA A 92 -7.45 -6.11 17.05
CA ALA A 92 -6.39 -6.59 17.93
C ALA A 92 -5.43 -5.45 18.25
N GLU A 93 -4.83 -5.49 19.43
CA GLU A 93 -3.68 -4.65 19.76
C GLU A 93 -2.50 -5.04 18.87
N TYR A 94 -1.86 -4.04 18.26
CA TYR A 94 -0.72 -4.18 17.40
C TYR A 94 0.55 -4.35 18.22
N ALA A 95 1.35 -5.35 17.84
CA ALA A 95 2.69 -5.57 18.33
C ALA A 95 3.68 -5.40 17.18
N THR A 96 4.84 -4.78 17.44
CA THR A 96 5.91 -4.60 16.45
C THR A 96 6.43 -5.90 15.85
N SER A 97 6.27 -7.01 16.56
CA SER A 97 6.58 -8.35 16.05
C SER A 97 5.68 -8.82 14.89
N TYR A 98 4.56 -8.15 14.62
CA TYR A 98 3.67 -8.51 13.51
C TYR A 98 4.20 -8.08 12.14
N GLY A 99 5.08 -7.09 12.09
CA GLY A 99 5.64 -6.56 10.84
C GLY A 99 5.62 -5.03 10.82
N PRO A 100 5.99 -4.42 9.69
CA PRO A 100 6.00 -2.97 9.56
C PRO A 100 4.57 -2.42 9.54
N SER A 101 4.39 -1.21 10.07
CA SER A 101 3.09 -0.56 10.21
C SER A 101 3.11 0.88 9.72
N ALA A 102 1.92 1.42 9.52
CA ALA A 102 1.72 2.84 9.30
C ALA A 102 0.41 3.31 9.93
N SER A 103 0.45 4.49 10.53
CA SER A 103 -0.74 5.21 10.95
C SER A 103 -1.73 5.35 9.79
N TYR A 104 -2.99 4.99 10.03
CA TYR A 104 -4.08 5.22 9.06
C TYR A 104 -4.14 6.68 8.59
N TYR A 105 -3.91 7.63 9.49
CA TYR A 105 -3.99 9.06 9.16
C TYR A 105 -2.80 9.51 8.30
N ALA A 106 -1.61 8.94 8.50
CA ALA A 106 -0.46 9.20 7.64
C ALA A 106 -0.68 8.64 6.23
N TRP A 107 -1.25 7.43 6.13
CA TRP A 107 -1.65 6.83 4.86
C TRP A 107 -2.73 7.65 4.14
N GLU A 108 -3.74 8.10 4.86
CA GLU A 108 -4.81 8.95 4.32
C GLU A 108 -4.26 10.31 3.85
N ALA A 109 -3.37 10.94 4.63
CA ALA A 109 -2.72 12.19 4.26
C ALA A 109 -1.81 12.05 3.02
N ALA A 110 -1.23 10.87 2.80
CA ALA A 110 -0.46 10.53 1.61
C ALA A 110 -1.34 10.23 0.37
N GLY A 111 -2.67 10.36 0.47
CA GLY A 111 -3.60 10.13 -0.64
C GLY A 111 -4.01 8.67 -0.82
N GLY A 112 -3.76 7.81 0.18
CA GLY A 112 -4.20 6.42 0.19
C GLY A 112 -3.46 5.49 -0.78
N PRO A 113 -2.10 5.45 -0.79
CA PRO A 113 -1.35 4.57 -1.67
C PRO A 113 -1.68 3.10 -1.41
N VAL A 114 -1.99 2.34 -2.48
CA VAL A 114 -2.37 0.92 -2.38
C VAL A 114 -1.19 -0.03 -2.63
N HIS A 115 -0.13 0.47 -3.26
CA HIS A 115 1.13 -0.24 -3.49
C HIS A 115 2.29 0.70 -3.18
N GLY A 116 3.29 0.19 -2.45
CA GLY A 116 4.40 1.01 -1.96
C GLY A 116 5.54 0.22 -1.33
N VAL A 117 5.52 -1.11 -1.30
CA VAL A 117 6.68 -1.91 -0.92
C VAL A 117 6.68 -3.18 -1.79
N ARG A 118 7.79 -3.53 -2.45
CA ARG A 118 7.96 -4.92 -2.94
C ARG A 118 8.29 -5.78 -1.73
N ALA A 119 7.65 -6.93 -1.56
CA ALA A 119 8.03 -7.85 -0.50
C ALA A 119 9.56 -8.08 -0.54
N PRO A 120 10.25 -8.10 0.61
CA PRO A 120 11.69 -8.38 0.66
C PRO A 120 12.03 -9.75 0.06
#